data_AF-A0AA39WWN1-F1
#
_entry.id   AF-A0AA39WWN1-F1
#
_cell.length_a   1.000
_cell.length_b   1.000
_cell.length_c   1.000
_cell.angle_alpha   90.00
_cell.angle_beta   90.00
_cell.angle_gamma   90.00
#
_symmetry.space_group_name_H-M   'P 1'
#
loop_
_entity.id
_entity.type
_entity.pdbx_description
1 polymer ?
#
loop_
_entity_poly.entity_id
_entity_poly.type
_entity_poly.pdbx_seq_one_letter_code
_entity_poly.pdbx_strand_id
1 'polypeptide(L)'
;MAEKIIAVTGATGAQGGGVVNVMKKTPGWKIIASDPNAKILLAGDMSVNPGIWTRQVLAAGPKAIGKYANVALERWSFKEMMDKWSEITGKKGRVVQVSEEEWTAFWGPAGRELSWQFRFGELCDPWEAGSEHISAEELGIQEAEVVGFEGTIRSFAQAGLFD
;
A
#
# COMPACT_ATOMS: atom_id res chain seq x y z
N MET A 1 -12.50 19.69 3.04
CA MET A 1 -12.46 18.21 2.95
C MET A 1 -13.89 17.72 2.80
N ALA A 2 -14.18 16.79 1.89
CA ALA A 2 -15.52 16.24 1.77
C ALA A 2 -15.86 15.43 3.03
N GLU A 3 -17.00 15.73 3.66
CA GLU A 3 -17.52 14.93 4.77
C GLU A 3 -17.88 13.54 4.26
N LYS A 4 -17.25 12.49 4.82
CA LYS A 4 -17.54 11.11 4.43
C LYS A 4 -18.75 10.62 5.20
N ILE A 5 -19.83 10.30 4.50
CA ILE A 5 -21.04 9.73 5.08
C ILE A 5 -20.81 8.23 5.32
N ILE A 6 -20.98 7.78 6.56
CA ILE A 6 -20.99 6.36 6.91
C ILE A 6 -22.45 5.90 6.94
N ALA A 7 -22.84 5.07 5.98
CA ALA A 7 -24.14 4.43 5.95
C ALA A 7 -23.99 2.96 6.38
N VAL A 8 -24.73 2.55 7.42
CA VAL A 8 -24.83 1.14 7.83
C VAL A 8 -26.18 0.62 7.40
N THR A 9 -26.21 -0.29 6.43
CA THR A 9 -27.44 -0.91 5.90
C THR A 9 -27.59 -2.32 6.45
N GLY A 10 -28.82 -2.76 6.71
CA GLY A 10 -29.11 -4.15 7.13
C GLY A 10 -28.84 -4.51 8.60
N ALA A 11 -28.40 -3.57 9.44
CA ALA A 11 -28.29 -3.79 10.88
C ALA A 11 -29.61 -3.44 11.60
N THR A 12 -30.20 -4.37 12.36
CA THR A 12 -31.41 -4.09 13.16
C THR A 12 -31.03 -3.41 14.48
N GLY A 13 -31.50 -2.17 14.69
CA GLY A 13 -31.43 -1.48 15.98
C GLY A 13 -30.01 -1.16 16.49
N ALA A 14 -29.73 -1.53 17.74
CA ALA A 14 -28.50 -1.18 18.46
C ALA A 14 -27.20 -1.65 17.79
N GLN A 15 -27.26 -2.66 16.92
CA GLN A 15 -26.12 -3.19 16.18
C GLN A 15 -25.55 -2.17 15.20
N GLY A 16 -26.43 -1.47 14.45
CA GLY A 16 -26.01 -0.42 13.51
C GLY A 16 -25.42 0.78 14.24
N GLY A 17 -26.05 1.19 15.35
CA GLY A 17 -25.52 2.25 16.22
C GLY A 17 -24.17 1.89 16.86
N GLY A 18 -23.96 0.62 17.21
CA GLY A 18 -22.69 0.10 17.72
C GLY A 18 -21.56 0.22 16.69
N VAL A 19 -21.81 -0.18 15.44
CA VAL A 19 -20.85 -0.05 14.33
C VAL A 19 -20.51 1.42 14.09
N VAL A 20 -21.51 2.30 13.99
CA VAL A 20 -21.30 3.75 13.82
C VAL A 20 -20.50 4.34 14.98
N ASN A 21 -20.79 3.95 16.23
CA ASN A 21 -20.06 4.45 17.39
C ASN A 21 -18.62 3.95 17.44
N VAL A 22 -18.36 2.71 17.04
CA VAL A 22 -16.99 2.17 16.93
C VAL A 22 -16.22 2.87 15.80
N MET A 23 -16.85 3.10 14.65
CA MET A 23 -16.24 3.82 13.53
C MET A 23 -15.96 5.29 13.86
N LYS A 24 -16.87 5.97 14.59
CA LYS A 24 -16.67 7.35 15.08
C LYS A 24 -15.54 7.46 16.11
N LYS A 25 -15.38 6.45 16.98
CA LYS A 25 -14.37 6.44 18.06
C LYS A 25 -13.01 5.90 17.63
N THR A 26 -12.95 5.20 16.50
CA THR A 26 -11.72 4.61 15.98
C THR A 26 -11.25 5.48 14.81
N PRO A 27 -10.25 6.36 14.99
CA PRO A 27 -9.71 7.11 13.86
C PRO A 27 -8.99 6.17 12.89
N GLY A 28 -9.02 6.47 11.58
CA GLY A 28 -8.12 5.84 10.61
C GLY A 28 -8.63 4.60 9.85
N TRP A 29 -9.94 4.34 9.78
CA TRP A 29 -10.45 3.26 8.91
C TRP A 29 -10.08 3.53 7.45
N LYS A 30 -9.47 2.53 6.82
CA LYS A 30 -9.22 2.52 5.38
C LYS A 30 -10.05 1.42 4.76
N ILE A 31 -10.94 1.82 3.87
CA ILE A 31 -11.58 0.88 2.93
C ILE A 31 -10.58 0.58 1.81
N ILE A 32 -10.72 -0.57 1.16
CA ILE A 32 -9.96 -0.93 -0.05
C ILE A 32 -10.79 -1.86 -0.94
N ALA A 33 -10.64 -1.75 -2.25
CA ALA A 33 -11.30 -2.64 -3.22
C ALA A 33 -10.50 -3.92 -3.50
N SER A 34 -9.81 -4.45 -2.51
CA SER A 34 -8.89 -5.58 -2.67
C SER A 34 -8.93 -6.51 -1.45
N ASP A 35 -8.59 -7.78 -1.64
CA ASP A 35 -8.40 -8.71 -0.52
C ASP A 35 -7.34 -8.15 0.44
N PRO A 36 -7.65 -7.97 1.75
CA PRO A 36 -6.69 -7.45 2.72
C PRO A 36 -5.41 -8.28 2.85
N ASN A 37 -5.43 -9.54 2.41
CA ASN A 37 -4.29 -10.46 2.42
C ASN A 37 -3.51 -10.46 1.10
N ALA A 38 -4.02 -9.83 0.04
CA ALA A 38 -3.30 -9.70 -1.22
C ALA A 38 -2.00 -8.95 -1.01
N LYS A 39 -0.88 -9.50 -1.51
CA LYS A 39 0.43 -8.87 -1.35
C LYS A 39 0.75 -7.94 -2.50
N ILE A 40 1.41 -6.85 -2.15
CA ILE A 40 1.96 -5.88 -3.11
C ILE A 40 3.46 -5.71 -2.90
N LEU A 41 4.16 -5.39 -3.99
CA LEU A 41 5.53 -4.93 -3.92
C LEU A 41 5.56 -3.52 -3.32
N LEU A 42 6.40 -3.34 -2.31
CA LEU A 42 6.54 -2.08 -1.61
C LEU A 42 7.85 -1.39 -2.00
N ALA A 43 7.69 -0.23 -2.61
CA ALA A 43 8.81 0.63 -2.99
C ALA A 43 9.40 1.43 -1.83
N GLY A 44 8.76 1.41 -0.65
CA GLY A 44 9.20 2.17 0.51
C GLY A 44 9.15 3.68 0.29
N ASP A 45 10.22 4.39 0.63
CA ASP A 45 10.27 5.85 0.49
C ASP A 45 10.49 6.28 -0.97
N MET A 46 9.44 6.80 -1.59
CA MET A 46 9.46 7.26 -2.98
C MET A 46 10.31 8.52 -3.23
N SER A 47 10.74 9.22 -2.19
CA SER A 47 11.71 10.32 -2.30
C SER A 47 13.17 9.85 -2.32
N VAL A 48 13.42 8.58 -1.97
CA VAL A 48 14.76 7.99 -1.83
C VAL A 48 14.99 6.85 -2.82
N ASN A 49 14.19 5.79 -2.72
CA ASN A 49 14.48 4.50 -3.36
C ASN A 49 14.50 4.56 -4.90
N PRO A 50 13.56 5.25 -5.60
CA PRO A 50 13.63 5.38 -7.06
C PRO A 50 14.93 6.01 -7.56
N GLY A 51 15.49 6.95 -6.81
CA GLY A 51 16.78 7.58 -7.12
C GLY A 51 17.95 6.60 -7.02
N ILE A 52 17.93 5.72 -6.01
CA ILE A 52 18.94 4.65 -5.85
C ILE A 52 18.89 3.69 -7.05
N TRP A 53 17.70 3.19 -7.41
CA TRP A 53 17.54 2.29 -8.56
C TRP A 53 17.98 2.95 -9.85
N THR A 54 17.57 4.20 -10.09
CA THR A 54 17.93 4.93 -11.30
C THR A 54 19.45 5.11 -11.40
N ARG A 55 20.11 5.51 -10.31
CA ARG A 55 21.56 5.65 -10.24
C ARG A 55 22.26 4.33 -10.58
N GLN A 56 21.82 3.22 -9.99
CA GLN A 56 22.48 1.92 -10.21
C GLN A 56 22.20 1.32 -11.59
N VAL A 57 21.00 1.51 -12.15
CA VAL A 57 20.68 1.12 -13.53
C VAL A 57 21.60 1.85 -14.52
N LEU A 58 21.82 3.15 -14.34
CA LEU A 58 22.74 3.92 -15.17
C LEU A 58 24.19 3.44 -15.01
N ALA A 59 24.62 3.15 -13.78
CA ALA A 59 25.96 2.65 -13.49
C ALA A 59 26.22 1.23 -14.04
N ALA A 60 25.19 0.38 -14.07
CA ALA A 60 25.26 -0.97 -14.63
C ALA A 60 25.47 -0.99 -16.15
N GLY A 61 25.16 0.12 -16.85
CA GLY A 61 25.45 0.32 -18.25
C GLY A 61 24.82 -0.77 -19.15
N PRO A 62 25.59 -1.39 -20.06
CA PRO A 62 25.05 -2.40 -20.98
C PRO A 62 24.31 -3.56 -20.32
N LYS A 63 24.62 -3.89 -19.06
CA LYS A 63 23.96 -4.99 -18.33
C LYS A 63 22.48 -4.75 -18.06
N ALA A 64 22.05 -3.49 -18.01
CA ALA A 64 20.67 -3.11 -17.72
C ALA A 64 19.84 -2.81 -18.97
N ILE A 65 20.46 -2.75 -20.16
CA ILE A 65 19.75 -2.45 -21.41
C ILE A 65 18.78 -3.59 -21.74
N GLY A 66 17.52 -3.24 -22.00
CA GLY A 66 16.45 -4.21 -22.34
C GLY A 66 15.86 -4.95 -21.15
N LYS A 67 16.37 -4.70 -19.93
CA LYS A 67 15.88 -5.31 -18.69
C LYS A 67 14.90 -4.40 -17.96
N TYR A 68 14.16 -4.97 -17.02
CA TYR A 68 13.33 -4.23 -16.06
C TYR A 68 13.74 -4.56 -14.63
N ALA A 69 13.51 -3.62 -13.70
CA ALA A 69 13.77 -3.81 -12.28
C ALA A 69 12.53 -3.40 -11.47
N ASN A 70 12.16 -4.21 -10.49
CA ASN A 70 11.18 -3.82 -9.50
C ASN A 70 11.86 -2.93 -8.46
N VAL A 71 11.36 -1.71 -8.27
CA VAL A 71 11.80 -0.82 -7.18
C VAL A 71 11.09 -1.27 -5.91
N ALA A 72 11.47 -2.43 -5.38
CA ALA A 72 10.90 -3.00 -4.17
C ALA A 72 11.79 -4.10 -3.62
N LEU A 73 11.98 -4.12 -2.29
CA LEU A 73 12.60 -5.24 -1.56
C LEU A 73 11.60 -5.97 -0.65
N GLU A 74 10.43 -5.38 -0.45
CA GLU A 74 9.42 -5.88 0.48
C GLU A 74 8.15 -6.28 -0.24
N ARG A 75 7.47 -7.30 0.30
CA ARG A 75 6.22 -7.87 -0.21
C ARG A 75 5.24 -8.06 0.93
N TRP A 76 4.35 -7.10 1.14
CA TRP A 76 3.40 -7.15 2.25
C TRP A 76 1.97 -7.07 1.75
N SER A 77 1.08 -7.64 2.53
CA SER A 77 -0.36 -7.45 2.41
C SER A 77 -0.79 -6.11 2.95
N PHE A 78 -1.94 -5.61 2.48
CA PHE A 78 -2.55 -4.40 3.03
C PHE A 78 -2.81 -4.51 4.54
N LYS A 79 -3.14 -5.71 5.01
CA LYS A 79 -3.30 -5.99 6.44
C LYS A 79 -1.97 -5.83 7.20
N GLU A 80 -0.88 -6.41 6.74
CA GLU A 80 0.44 -6.28 7.37
C GLU A 80 0.89 -4.81 7.42
N MET A 81 0.68 -4.06 6.34
CA MET A 81 0.94 -2.62 6.29
C MET A 81 0.15 -1.84 7.36
N MET A 82 -1.15 -2.17 7.52
CA MET A 82 -2.01 -1.52 8.51
C MET A 82 -1.65 -1.90 9.95
N ASP A 83 -1.30 -3.17 10.18
CA ASP A 83 -0.85 -3.65 11.48
C ASP A 83 0.45 -2.94 11.89
N LYS A 84 1.41 -2.84 10.98
CA LYS A 84 2.67 -2.11 11.22
C LYS A 84 2.46 -0.62 11.43
N TRP A 85 1.56 0.01 10.65
CA TRP A 85 1.19 1.41 10.88
C TRP A 85 0.57 1.61 12.27
N SER A 86 -0.29 0.69 12.70
CA SER A 86 -0.92 0.73 14.02
C SER A 86 0.12 0.58 15.14
N GLU A 87 1.09 -0.32 14.96
CA GLU A 87 2.23 -0.50 15.87
C GLU A 87 3.06 0.79 16.01
N ILE A 88 3.44 1.43 14.89
CA ILE A 88 4.31 2.61 14.90
C ILE A 88 3.59 3.84 15.48
N THR A 89 2.31 4.02 15.14
CA THR A 89 1.57 5.22 15.52
C THR A 89 0.84 5.10 16.86
N GLY A 90 0.69 3.88 17.39
CA GLY A 90 -0.17 3.59 18.54
C GLY A 90 -1.67 3.72 18.26
N LYS A 91 -2.07 3.96 17.01
CA LYS A 91 -3.46 4.15 16.59
C LYS A 91 -4.04 2.82 16.14
N LYS A 92 -5.36 2.63 16.36
CA LYS A 92 -6.04 1.40 15.94
C LYS A 92 -6.48 1.52 14.48
N GLY A 93 -5.84 0.77 13.58
CA GLY A 93 -6.22 0.68 12.17
C GLY A 93 -6.81 -0.67 11.79
N ARG A 94 -7.68 -0.69 10.79
CA ARG A 94 -8.17 -1.93 10.16
C ARG A 94 -8.44 -1.70 8.68
N VAL A 95 -8.07 -2.69 7.88
CA VAL A 95 -8.42 -2.75 6.45
C VAL A 95 -9.77 -3.44 6.31
N VAL A 96 -10.68 -2.81 5.58
CA VAL A 96 -12.00 -3.37 5.24
C VAL A 96 -12.12 -3.44 3.74
N GLN A 97 -12.31 -4.65 3.22
CA GLN A 97 -12.57 -4.86 1.80
C GLN A 97 -13.99 -4.39 1.44
N VAL A 98 -14.12 -3.70 0.31
CA VAL A 98 -15.39 -3.32 -0.33
C VAL A 98 -15.39 -3.78 -1.78
N SER A 99 -16.55 -3.79 -2.43
CA SER A 99 -16.62 -4.12 -3.86
C SER A 99 -16.03 -3.00 -4.73
N GLU A 100 -15.69 -3.33 -5.98
CA GLU A 100 -15.26 -2.34 -6.98
C GLU A 100 -16.33 -1.26 -7.20
N GLU A 101 -17.61 -1.64 -7.23
CA GLU A 101 -18.72 -0.72 -7.44
C GLU A 101 -18.82 0.29 -6.30
N GLU A 102 -18.74 -0.17 -5.06
CA GLU A 102 -18.75 0.69 -3.86
C GLU A 102 -17.52 1.60 -3.83
N TRP A 103 -16.33 1.05 -4.11
CA TRP A 103 -15.10 1.83 -4.21
C TRP A 103 -15.18 2.91 -5.28
N THR A 104 -15.71 2.58 -6.45
CA THR A 104 -15.95 3.52 -7.53
C THR A 104 -16.98 4.57 -7.13
N ALA A 105 -18.02 4.20 -6.36
CA ALA A 105 -18.99 5.17 -5.87
C ALA A 105 -18.34 6.20 -4.91
N PHE A 106 -17.38 5.78 -4.08
CA PHE A 106 -16.63 6.69 -3.20
C PHE A 106 -15.64 7.60 -3.94
N TRP A 107 -14.95 7.08 -4.96
CA TRP A 107 -13.76 7.71 -5.53
C TRP A 107 -13.88 8.07 -7.03
N GLY A 108 -15.03 7.80 -7.64
CA GLY A 108 -15.30 8.05 -9.06
C GLY A 108 -14.42 7.21 -10.00
N PRO A 109 -14.22 7.66 -11.25
CA PRO A 109 -13.43 6.93 -12.25
C PRO A 109 -11.99 6.60 -11.83
N ALA A 110 -11.34 7.49 -11.06
CA ALA A 110 -10.00 7.23 -10.53
C ALA A 110 -10.00 6.09 -9.49
N GLY A 111 -11.08 5.96 -8.73
CA GLY A 111 -11.33 4.80 -7.87
C GLY A 111 -11.36 3.50 -8.65
N ARG A 112 -12.14 3.48 -9.74
CA ARG A 112 -12.28 2.30 -10.61
C ARG A 112 -10.95 1.86 -11.21
N GLU A 113 -10.16 2.81 -11.69
CA GLU A 113 -8.84 2.50 -12.23
C GLU A 113 -7.94 1.87 -11.16
N LEU A 114 -7.95 2.44 -9.95
CA LEU A 114 -7.16 1.91 -8.84
C LEU A 114 -7.66 0.53 -8.36
N SER A 115 -8.97 0.27 -8.38
CA SER A 115 -9.48 -1.07 -8.06
C SER A 115 -9.07 -2.10 -9.09
N TRP A 116 -9.01 -1.74 -10.38
CA TRP A 116 -8.47 -2.64 -11.40
C TRP A 116 -6.98 -2.90 -11.22
N GLN A 117 -6.21 -1.89 -10.83
CA GLN A 117 -4.80 -2.06 -10.49
C GLN A 117 -4.63 -3.04 -9.32
N PHE A 118 -5.43 -2.90 -8.25
CA PHE A 118 -5.38 -3.83 -7.13
C PHE A 118 -5.82 -5.24 -7.54
N ARG A 119 -6.90 -5.37 -8.31
CA ARG A 119 -7.36 -6.65 -8.81
C ARG A 119 -6.34 -7.34 -9.71
N PHE A 120 -5.65 -6.58 -10.55
CA PHE A 120 -4.55 -7.09 -11.35
C PHE A 120 -3.39 -7.56 -10.46
N GLY A 121 -3.06 -6.78 -9.42
CA GLY A 121 -2.07 -7.17 -8.41
C GLY A 121 -2.41 -8.50 -7.71
N GLU A 122 -3.68 -8.73 -7.37
CA GLU A 122 -4.15 -10.01 -6.80
C GLU A 122 -3.94 -11.20 -7.75
N LEU A 123 -4.22 -11.00 -9.03
CA LEU A 123 -4.08 -12.03 -10.06
C LEU A 123 -2.61 -12.31 -10.40
N CYS A 124 -1.73 -11.36 -10.09
CA CYS A 124 -0.30 -11.44 -10.31
C CYS A 124 0.47 -11.63 -9.00
N ASP A 125 -0.15 -12.14 -7.92
CA ASP A 125 0.46 -12.19 -6.58
C ASP A 125 1.52 -13.31 -6.43
N PRO A 126 2.78 -12.98 -6.07
CA PRO A 126 3.44 -11.68 -6.20
C PRO A 126 4.23 -11.62 -7.52
N TRP A 127 4.12 -10.48 -8.21
CA TRP A 127 4.66 -10.18 -9.54
C TRP A 127 5.98 -10.89 -9.85
N GLU A 128 5.88 -12.11 -10.40
CA GLU A 128 7.05 -12.98 -10.53
C GLU A 128 8.05 -12.38 -11.52
N ALA A 129 9.32 -12.39 -11.13
CA ALA A 129 10.40 -11.93 -11.98
C ALA A 129 10.57 -12.91 -13.15
N GLY A 130 10.32 -12.43 -14.37
CA GLY A 130 10.63 -13.12 -15.61
C GLY A 130 12.12 -13.02 -16.00
N SER A 131 12.50 -13.59 -17.14
CA SER A 131 13.89 -13.66 -17.62
C SER A 131 14.57 -12.31 -17.82
N GLU A 132 13.80 -11.27 -18.14
CA GLU A 132 14.31 -9.91 -18.39
C GLU A 132 14.41 -9.06 -17.12
N HIS A 133 14.14 -9.63 -15.94
CA HIS A 133 14.30 -8.94 -14.68
C HIS A 133 15.78 -8.80 -14.30
N ILE A 134 16.19 -7.62 -13.85
CA ILE A 134 17.47 -7.40 -13.17
C ILE A 134 17.21 -7.07 -11.71
N SER A 135 17.74 -7.89 -10.81
CA SER A 135 17.54 -7.74 -9.37
C SER A 135 18.30 -6.56 -8.79
N ALA A 136 17.89 -6.13 -7.58
CA ALA A 136 18.60 -5.12 -6.81
C ALA A 136 20.06 -5.55 -6.54
N GLU A 137 20.29 -6.84 -6.26
CA GLU A 137 21.63 -7.41 -6.06
C GLU A 137 22.49 -7.33 -7.32
N GLU A 138 21.94 -7.69 -8.49
CA GLU A 138 22.66 -7.56 -9.77
C GLU A 138 22.98 -6.11 -10.14
N LEU A 139 22.17 -5.17 -9.65
CA LEU A 139 22.42 -3.72 -9.74
C LEU A 139 23.40 -3.22 -8.67
N GLY A 140 23.82 -4.06 -7.72
CA GLY A 140 24.72 -3.67 -6.62
C GLY A 140 24.06 -2.77 -5.57
N ILE A 141 22.73 -2.80 -5.45
CA ILE A 141 21.98 -2.10 -4.41
C ILE A 141 22.08 -2.90 -3.11
N GLN A 142 22.51 -2.25 -2.03
CA GLN A 142 22.55 -2.88 -0.71
C GLN A 142 21.24 -2.62 0.03
N GLU A 143 20.71 -3.62 0.72
CA GLU A 143 19.46 -3.48 1.50
C GLU A 143 19.51 -2.33 2.49
N ALA A 144 20.69 -2.07 3.09
CA ALA A 144 20.91 -0.99 4.05
C ALA A 144 20.78 0.42 3.44
N GLU A 145 20.87 0.58 2.12
CA GLU A 145 20.64 1.87 1.44
C GLU A 145 19.13 2.14 1.23
N VAL A 146 18.29 1.11 1.30
CA VAL A 146 16.89 1.17 0.91
C VAL A 146 16.02 1.44 2.13
N VAL A 147 15.13 2.42 2.01
CA VAL A 147 14.17 2.74 3.07
C VAL A 147 12.92 1.89 2.87
N GLY A 148 12.76 0.84 3.68
CA GLY A 148 11.55 -0.01 3.69
C GLY A 148 10.32 0.69 4.27
N PHE A 149 9.16 0.05 4.19
CA PHE A 149 7.87 0.58 4.62
C PHE A 149 7.87 1.04 6.08
N GLU A 150 8.44 0.25 6.99
CA GLU A 150 8.54 0.64 8.40
C GLU A 150 9.33 1.96 8.56
N GLY A 151 10.47 2.10 7.87
CA GLY A 151 11.27 3.32 7.87
C GLY A 151 10.47 4.52 7.37
N THR A 152 9.73 4.36 6.27
CA THR A 152 8.85 5.39 5.71
C THR A 152 7.77 5.82 6.71
N ILE A 153 7.04 4.86 7.30
CA ILE A 153 5.97 5.18 8.25
C ILE A 153 6.52 5.83 9.52
N ARG A 154 7.68 5.41 10.03
CA ARG A 154 8.35 6.07 11.16
C ARG A 154 8.72 7.51 10.85
N SER A 155 9.28 7.77 9.66
CA SER A 155 9.60 9.12 9.20
C SER A 155 8.35 10.01 9.17
N PHE A 156 7.25 9.51 8.60
CA PHE A 156 5.98 10.24 8.57
C PHE A 156 5.39 10.51 9.96
N ALA A 157 5.49 9.54 10.88
CA ALA A 157 5.05 9.72 12.25
C ALA A 157 5.89 10.78 12.98
N GLN A 158 7.21 10.77 12.81
CA GLN A 158 8.11 11.80 13.37
C GLN A 158 7.85 13.19 12.80
N ALA A 159 7.43 13.27 11.54
CA ALA A 159 7.02 14.52 10.89
C ALA A 159 5.61 14.99 11.30
N GLY A 160 4.90 14.27 12.17
CA GLY A 160 3.55 14.62 12.63
C GLY A 160 2.47 14.41 11.57
N LEU A 161 2.74 13.65 10.50
CA LEU A 161 1.80 13.49 9.37
C LEU A 161 0.50 12.76 9.77
N PHE A 162 0.51 12.04 10.87
CA PHE A 162 -0.62 11.24 11.32
C PHE A 162 -1.43 11.88 12.45
N ASP A 163 -1.01 13.03 12.99
CA ASP A 163 -1.59 13.66 14.17
C ASP A 163 -2.84 14.51 13.89
#